data_AF-A0ABC8JKF7-F1
#
_entry.id   AF-A0ABC8JKF7-F1
#
_cell.length_a   1.000
_cell.length_b   1.000
_cell.length_c   1.000
_cell.angle_alpha   90.00
_cell.angle_beta   90.00
_cell.angle_gamma   90.00
#
_symmetry.space_group_name_H-M   'P 1'
#
loop_
_entity.id
_entity.type
_entity.pdbx_description
1 polymer ?
#
loop_
_entity_poly.entity_id
_entity_poly.type
_entity_poly.pdbx_seq_one_letter_code
_entity_poly.pdbx_strand_id
1 'polypeptide(L)'
;MEANTKEVKAFVKPNFEHAKWAQAAYLPTFEEYMKVAEVEITLYVVLAGYFMCLGKMATKEAYEWLKSRPRLVKYVYVRDRLMNDITGLKSYQTRCFKRASSNGCRY
;
A
#
# COMPACT_ATOMS: atom_id res chain seq x y z
N MET A 1 -7.61 -23.03 2.01
CA MET A 1 -8.10 -21.67 2.36
C MET A 1 -7.32 -21.02 3.51
N GLU A 2 -6.83 -21.77 4.50
CA GLU A 2 -6.15 -21.20 5.69
C GLU A 2 -4.87 -20.40 5.39
N ALA A 3 -4.11 -20.77 4.36
CA ALA A 3 -2.90 -20.03 3.95
C ALA A 3 -3.19 -18.56 3.57
N ASN A 4 -4.37 -18.26 3.01
CA ASN A 4 -4.74 -16.91 2.60
C ASN A 4 -5.08 -16.01 3.80
N THR A 5 -5.45 -16.58 4.94
CA THR A 5 -5.89 -15.79 6.11
C THR A 5 -4.72 -15.03 6.75
N LYS A 6 -3.52 -15.61 6.75
CA LYS A 6 -2.31 -14.95 7.27
C LYS A 6 -1.91 -13.76 6.40
N GLU A 7 -1.95 -13.94 5.08
CA GLU A 7 -1.64 -12.90 4.10
C GLU A 7 -2.64 -11.74 4.15
N VAL A 8 -3.94 -12.04 4.26
CA VAL A 8 -4.98 -11.01 4.46
C VAL A 8 -4.78 -10.27 5.78
N LYS A 9 -4.49 -10.96 6.88
CA LYS A 9 -4.20 -10.30 8.18
C LYS A 9 -2.97 -9.38 8.09
N ALA A 10 -1.91 -9.83 7.41
CA ALA A 10 -0.72 -9.03 7.20
C ALA A 10 -1.01 -7.80 6.32
N PHE A 11 -1.91 -7.90 5.34
CA PHE A 11 -2.37 -6.76 4.54
C PHE A 11 -3.23 -5.75 5.34
N VAL A 12 -4.11 -6.23 6.20
CA VAL A 12 -5.05 -5.37 6.95
C VAL A 12 -4.35 -4.60 8.07
N LYS A 13 -3.32 -5.20 8.70
CA LYS A 13 -2.65 -4.62 9.88
C LYS A 13 -2.05 -3.22 9.64
N PRO A 14 -1.31 -2.94 8.54
CA PRO A 14 -0.81 -1.61 8.23
C PRO A 14 -1.90 -0.57 8.03
N ASN A 15 -2.96 -0.94 7.30
CA ASN A 15 -4.09 -0.06 7.05
C ASN A 15 -4.80 0.34 8.34
N PHE A 16 -4.95 -0.61 9.26
CA PHE A 16 -5.51 -0.33 10.58
C PHE A 16 -4.62 0.61 11.40
N GLU A 17 -3.30 0.46 11.33
CA GLU A 17 -2.36 1.35 12.02
C GLU A 17 -2.39 2.77 11.43
N HIS A 18 -2.42 2.91 10.09
CA HIS A 18 -2.61 4.20 9.43
C HIS A 18 -3.94 4.87 9.84
N ALA A 19 -5.01 4.09 10.00
CA ALA A 19 -6.29 4.60 10.47
C ALA A 19 -6.22 5.12 11.91
N LYS A 20 -5.50 4.44 12.81
CA LYS A 20 -5.26 4.93 14.17
C LYS A 20 -4.47 6.24 14.17
N TRP A 21 -3.40 6.33 13.36
CA TRP A 21 -2.61 7.54 13.25
C TRP A 21 -3.45 8.73 12.77
N ALA A 22 -4.29 8.50 11.75
CA ALA A 22 -5.22 9.50 11.27
C ALA A 22 -6.22 9.93 12.35
N GLN A 23 -6.80 8.98 13.10
CA GLN A 23 -7.74 9.28 14.18
C GLN A 23 -7.07 10.07 15.33
N ALA A 24 -5.83 9.74 15.66
CA ALA A 24 -5.08 10.38 16.73
C ALA A 24 -4.42 11.70 16.30
N ALA A 25 -4.57 12.13 15.04
CA ALA A 25 -3.80 13.23 14.44
C ALA A 25 -2.29 13.09 14.65
N TYR A 26 -1.80 11.85 14.73
CA TYR A 26 -0.39 11.55 14.94
C TYR A 26 0.34 11.55 13.60
N LEU A 27 1.45 12.30 13.53
CA LEU A 27 2.32 12.35 12.37
C LEU A 27 3.57 11.49 12.65
N PRO A 28 3.67 10.27 12.07
CA PRO A 28 4.85 9.44 12.25
C PRO A 28 6.08 10.07 11.60
N THR A 29 7.27 9.70 12.08
CA THR A 29 8.51 9.96 11.33
C THR A 29 8.50 9.16 10.03
N PHE A 30 9.33 9.57 9.05
CA PHE A 30 9.45 8.85 7.78
C PHE A 30 9.84 7.38 7.99
N GLU A 31 10.77 7.10 8.91
CA GLU A 31 11.21 5.73 9.19
C GLU A 31 10.10 4.86 9.82
N GLU A 32 9.34 5.42 10.77
CA GLU A 32 8.20 4.73 11.39
C GLU A 32 7.09 4.46 10.37
N TYR A 33 6.78 5.47 9.55
CA TYR A 33 5.83 5.35 8.46
C TYR A 33 6.24 4.24 7.50
N MET A 34 7.49 4.25 7.01
CA MET A 34 7.96 3.27 6.04
C MET A 34 7.97 1.85 6.61
N LYS A 35 8.26 1.65 7.89
CA LYS A 35 8.18 0.32 8.53
C LYS A 35 6.76 -0.26 8.53
N VAL A 36 5.75 0.59 8.72
CA VAL A 36 4.33 0.15 8.70
C VAL A 36 3.85 0.02 7.26
N ALA A 37 4.13 1.02 6.43
CA ALA A 37 3.77 1.02 5.03
C ALA A 37 4.34 -0.20 4.32
N GLU A 38 5.62 -0.55 4.56
CA GLU A 38 6.36 -1.66 3.93
C GLU A 38 5.64 -3.01 3.92
N VAL A 39 4.77 -3.24 4.91
CA VAL A 39 4.03 -4.49 5.07
C VAL A 39 2.81 -4.58 4.14
N GLU A 40 2.57 -3.57 3.32
CA GLU A 40 1.45 -3.55 2.41
C GLU A 40 1.62 -4.58 1.27
N ILE A 41 0.90 -5.68 1.43
CA ILE A 41 0.91 -6.88 0.59
C ILE A 41 0.20 -6.72 -0.77
N THR A 42 -0.32 -5.54 -1.11
CA THR A 42 -1.16 -5.32 -2.29
C THR A 42 -0.50 -5.81 -3.58
N LEU A 43 0.79 -5.48 -3.80
CA LEU A 43 1.49 -5.89 -5.01
C LEU A 43 1.66 -7.42 -5.10
N TYR A 44 1.91 -8.09 -3.97
CA TYR A 44 2.01 -9.55 -3.93
C TYR A 44 0.67 -10.23 -4.23
N VAL A 45 -0.43 -9.68 -3.71
CA VAL A 45 -1.79 -10.19 -3.99
C VAL A 45 -2.15 -9.97 -5.46
N VAL A 46 -1.83 -8.81 -6.02
CA VAL A 46 -2.06 -8.49 -7.42
C VAL A 46 -1.27 -9.43 -8.33
N LEU A 47 0.03 -9.63 -8.08
CA LEU A 47 0.86 -10.56 -8.85
C LEU A 47 0.37 -12.01 -8.73
N ALA A 48 -0.02 -12.45 -7.54
CA ALA A 48 -0.62 -13.77 -7.35
C ALA A 48 -1.94 -13.90 -8.14
N GLY A 49 -2.77 -12.87 -8.15
CA GLY A 49 -3.97 -12.77 -8.98
C GLY A 49 -3.68 -12.88 -10.48
N TYR A 50 -2.70 -12.12 -10.97
CA TYR A 50 -2.25 -12.20 -12.36
C TYR A 50 -1.77 -13.60 -12.72
N PHE A 51 -0.97 -14.24 -11.86
CA PHE A 51 -0.54 -15.61 -12.09
C PHE A 51 -1.72 -16.59 -12.10
N MET A 52 -2.78 -16.37 -11.30
CA MET A 52 -3.97 -17.21 -11.36
C MET A 52 -4.71 -17.03 -12.69
N CYS A 53 -4.81 -15.80 -13.19
CA CYS A 53 -5.47 -15.48 -14.46
C CYS A 53 -4.71 -16.03 -15.68
N LEU A 54 -3.38 -16.17 -15.60
CA LEU A 54 -2.55 -16.74 -16.66
C LEU A 54 -2.71 -18.27 -16.80
N GLY A 55 -3.47 -18.93 -15.90
CA GLY A 55 -3.81 -20.34 -16.00
C GLY A 55 -2.56 -21.23 -16.12
N LYS A 56 -2.51 -22.07 -17.17
CA LYS A 56 -1.39 -23.00 -17.41
C LYS A 56 -0.07 -22.32 -17.79
N MET A 57 -0.07 -21.03 -18.11
CA MET A 57 1.17 -20.27 -18.44
C MET A 57 1.90 -19.83 -17.17
N ALA A 58 1.21 -19.66 -16.04
CA ALA A 58 1.85 -19.41 -14.77
C ALA A 58 2.32 -20.73 -14.17
N THR A 59 3.64 -20.89 -14.12
CA THR A 59 4.25 -22.12 -13.64
C THR A 59 4.28 -22.15 -12.11
N LYS A 60 4.37 -23.35 -11.50
CA LYS A 60 4.50 -23.51 -10.04
C LYS A 60 5.67 -22.69 -9.49
N GLU A 61 6.72 -22.57 -10.29
CA GLU A 61 7.94 -21.82 -10.04
C GLU A 61 7.65 -20.32 -9.87
N ALA A 62 6.71 -19.74 -10.63
CA ALA A 62 6.35 -18.32 -10.49
C ALA A 62 5.70 -18.03 -9.12
N TYR A 63 4.84 -18.93 -8.64
CA TYR A 63 4.23 -18.82 -7.31
C TYR A 63 5.26 -19.00 -6.19
N GLU A 64 6.13 -20.00 -6.29
CA GLU A 64 7.18 -20.21 -5.28
C GLU A 64 8.21 -19.07 -5.29
N TRP A 65 8.54 -18.52 -6.46
CA TRP A 65 9.33 -17.31 -6.58
C TRP A 65 8.65 -16.13 -5.88
N LEU A 66 7.36 -15.91 -6.09
CA LEU A 66 6.63 -14.81 -5.42
C LEU A 66 6.54 -15.00 -3.90
N LYS A 67 6.28 -16.23 -3.44
CA LYS A 67 6.27 -16.59 -2.00
C LYS A 67 7.62 -16.37 -1.33
N SER A 68 8.73 -16.51 -2.06
CA SER A 68 10.07 -16.24 -1.54
C SER A 68 10.34 -14.76 -1.21
N ARG A 69 9.37 -13.86 -1.45
CA ARG A 69 9.48 -12.41 -1.23
C ARG A 69 10.71 -11.81 -1.93
N PRO A 70 10.78 -11.91 -3.27
CA PRO A 70 11.95 -11.53 -4.03
C PRO A 70 12.20 -10.03 -3.88
N ARG A 71 13.49 -9.66 -3.71
CA ARG A 71 13.89 -8.24 -3.51
C ARG A 71 13.34 -7.31 -4.58
N LEU A 72 13.24 -7.78 -5.83
CA LEU A 72 12.67 -7.01 -6.93
C LEU A 72 11.24 -6.54 -6.63
N VAL A 73 10.37 -7.45 -6.18
CA VAL A 73 8.97 -7.10 -5.86
C VAL A 73 8.93 -6.14 -4.69
N LYS A 74 9.80 -6.32 -3.68
CA LYS A 74 9.95 -5.36 -2.57
C LYS A 74 10.33 -3.95 -3.04
N TYR A 75 11.32 -3.82 -3.94
CA TYR A 75 11.73 -2.52 -4.47
C TYR A 75 10.62 -1.82 -5.27
N VAL A 76 9.95 -2.57 -6.17
CA VAL A 76 8.83 -2.03 -6.96
C VAL A 76 7.70 -1.56 -6.03
N TYR A 77 7.39 -2.38 -5.03
CA TYR A 77 6.40 -2.05 -4.02
C TYR A 77 6.73 -0.73 -3.27
N VAL A 78 7.96 -0.57 -2.76
CA VAL A 78 8.37 0.64 -2.03
C VAL A 78 8.26 1.87 -2.93
N ARG A 79 8.69 1.76 -4.20
CA ARG A 79 8.55 2.83 -5.18
C ARG A 79 7.07 3.20 -5.39
N ASP A 80 6.21 2.20 -5.57
CA ASP A 80 4.79 2.43 -5.85
C ASP A 80 4.07 3.08 -4.67
N ARG A 81 4.40 2.68 -3.44
CA ARG A 81 3.89 3.31 -2.20
C ARG A 81 4.26 4.79 -2.15
N LEU A 82 5.54 5.13 -2.36
CA LEU A 82 5.99 6.53 -2.38
C LEU A 82 5.31 7.34 -3.48
N MET A 83 5.20 6.79 -4.69
CA MET A 83 4.55 7.45 -5.82
C MET A 83 3.06 7.71 -5.57
N ASN A 84 2.36 6.73 -4.99
CA ASN A 84 0.97 6.87 -4.60
C ASN A 84 0.80 8.00 -3.58
N ASP A 85 1.64 8.04 -2.55
CA ASP A 85 1.51 9.01 -1.45
C ASP A 85 1.82 10.44 -1.92
N ILE A 86 2.86 10.62 -2.76
CA ILE A 86 3.17 11.93 -3.39
C ILE A 86 2.00 12.41 -4.24
N THR A 87 1.41 11.52 -5.03
CA THR A 87 0.27 11.85 -5.91
C THR A 87 -0.98 12.19 -5.08
N GLY A 88 -1.22 11.45 -4.01
CA GLY A 88 -2.29 11.70 -3.04
C GLY A 88 -2.14 13.07 -2.37
N LEU A 89 -0.93 13.41 -1.93
CA LEU A 89 -0.62 14.69 -1.31
C LEU A 89 -0.89 15.86 -2.27
N LYS A 90 -0.39 15.80 -3.51
CA LYS A 90 -0.64 16.83 -4.53
C LYS A 90 -2.13 17.03 -4.79
N SER A 91 -2.88 15.93 -4.85
CA SER A 91 -4.33 15.96 -5.05
C SER A 91 -5.06 16.59 -3.86
N TYR A 92 -4.65 16.25 -2.63
CA TYR A 92 -5.18 16.86 -1.42
C TYR A 92 -4.92 18.36 -1.37
N GLN A 93 -3.67 18.80 -1.60
CA GLN A 93 -3.30 20.21 -1.64
C GLN A 93 -4.13 21.00 -2.67
N THR A 94 -4.33 20.43 -3.85
CA THR A 94 -5.15 21.05 -4.91
C THR A 94 -6.61 21.21 -4.46
N ARG A 95 -7.20 20.20 -3.81
CA ARG A 95 -8.56 20.28 -3.27
C ARG A 95 -8.68 21.31 -2.16
N CYS A 96 -7.72 21.36 -1.24
CA CYS A 96 -7.67 22.37 -0.18
C CYS A 96 -7.55 23.78 -0.75
N PHE A 97 -6.69 23.99 -1.74
CA PHE A 97 -6.54 25.26 -2.43
C PHE A 97 -7.86 25.69 -3.10
N LYS A 98 -8.49 24.79 -3.87
CA LYS A 98 -9.80 25.06 -4.49
C LYS A 98 -10.88 25.43 -3.46
N ARG A 99 -10.91 24.72 -2.32
CA ARG A 99 -11.87 24.97 -1.24
C ARG A 99 -11.62 26.29 -0.53
N ALA A 100 -10.36 26.65 -0.30
CA ALA A 100 -9.97 27.94 0.27
C ALA A 100 -10.27 29.11 -0.68
N SER A 101 -10.15 28.90 -2.00
CA SER A 101 -10.53 29.90 -3.00
C SER A 101 -12.05 30.04 -3.19
N SER A 102 -12.83 28.98 -2.92
CA SER A 102 -14.28 28.99 -3.12
C SER A 102 -15.06 29.49 -1.90
N ASN A 103 -14.46 29.45 -0.70
CA ASN A 103 -15.02 30.02 0.52
C ASN A 103 -13.87 30.64 1.32
N GLY A 104 -13.90 31.96 1.58
CA GLY A 104 -13.02 32.60 2.55
C GLY A 104 -13.14 31.89 3.91
N CYS A 105 -12.18 31.03 4.23
CA CYS A 105 -12.29 30.13 5.38
C CYS A 105 -11.97 30.85 6.68
N ARG A 106 -12.91 30.77 7.63
CA ARG A 106 -12.56 30.68 9.05
C ARG A 106 -12.16 29.23 9.35
N TYR A 107 -11.18 29.11 10.24
CA TYR A 107 -10.70 27.86 10.85
C TYR A 107 -11.80 27.16 11.64
#